data_AF-A0A4R1R0L3-F1
#
_entry.id   AF-A0A4R1R0L3-F1
#
_cell.length_a   1.000
_cell.length_b   1.000
_cell.length_c   1.000
_cell.angle_alpha   90.00
_cell.angle_beta   90.00
_cell.angle_gamma   90.00
#
_symmetry.space_group_name_H-M   'P 1'
#
loop_
_entity.id
_entity.type
_entity.pdbx_description
1 polymer ?
#
loop_
_entity_poly.entity_id
_entity_poly.type
_entity_poly.pdbx_seq_one_letter_code
_entity_poly.pdbx_strand_id
1 'polypeptide(L)' 'MQQTELNPIDILKQQIAASRRMLHDLWNAHGASDPTVVAASVELDRLINQYHRLKWERADRPDYQEVSE' A
#
# COMPACT_ATOMS: atom_id res chain seq x y z
N MET A 1 -10.79 -25.33 9.22
CA MET A 1 -10.61 -24.40 8.07
C MET A 1 -9.54 -23.42 8.49
N GLN A 2 -8.39 -23.41 7.81
CA GLN A 2 -7.32 -22.46 8.16
C GLN A 2 -7.82 -21.06 7.81
N GLN A 3 -7.96 -20.20 8.82
CA GLN A 3 -8.20 -18.78 8.60
C GLN A 3 -6.93 -18.22 7.97
N THR A 4 -6.91 -18.10 6.65
CA THR A 4 -5.87 -17.34 5.96
C THR A 4 -6.08 -15.88 6.34
N GLU A 5 -5.57 -15.47 7.51
CA GLU A 5 -5.50 -14.05 7.86
C GLU A 5 -4.65 -13.40 6.77
N LEU A 6 -5.32 -12.64 5.89
CA LEU A 6 -4.63 -11.91 4.84
C LEU A 6 -3.66 -10.96 5.54
N ASN A 7 -2.38 -11.20 5.31
CA ASN A 7 -1.32 -10.37 5.82
C ASN A 7 -1.63 -8.90 5.45
N PRO A 8 -1.61 -7.95 6.40
CA PRO A 8 -1.92 -6.55 6.13
C PRO A 8 -1.10 -5.95 4.96
N ILE A 9 0.13 -6.46 4.74
CA ILE A 9 0.95 -6.12 3.57
C ILE A 9 0.29 -6.54 2.26
N ASP A 10 -0.27 -7.75 2.19
CA ASP A 10 -0.88 -8.27 0.97
C ASP A 10 -2.23 -7.61 0.69
N ILE A 11 -2.97 -7.22 1.74
CA ILE A 11 -4.15 -6.35 1.61
C ILE A 11 -3.75 -5.01 0.98
N LEU A 12 -2.70 -4.36 1.49
CA LEU A 12 -2.22 -3.09 0.95
C LEU A 12 -1.74 -3.22 -0.50
N LYS A 13 -1.04 -4.30 -0.87
CA LYS A 13 -0.67 -4.55 -2.27
C LYS A 13 -1.88 -4.65 -3.20
N GLN A 14 -2.94 -5.35 -2.77
CA GLN A 14 -4.16 -5.47 -3.57
C GLN A 14 -4.85 -4.11 -3.74
N GLN A 15 -4.93 -3.32 -2.67
CA GLN A 15 -5.50 -1.96 -2.71
C GLN A 15 -4.68 -1.02 -3.61
N ILE A 16 -3.34 -1.07 -3.54
CA ILE A 16 -2.46 -0.30 -4.41
C ILE A 16 -2.66 -0.69 -5.88
N ALA A 17 -2.77 -1.98 -6.19
CA ALA A 17 -3.00 -2.45 -7.55
C ALA A 17 -4.34 -1.99 -8.10
N ALA A 18 -5.42 -2.10 -7.31
CA ALA A 18 -6.75 -1.61 -7.67
C ALA A 18 -6.76 -0.10 -7.88
N SER A 19 -6.16 0.66 -6.96
CA SER A 19 -6.07 2.12 -7.04
C SER A 19 -5.25 2.60 -8.24
N ARG A 20 -4.14 1.92 -8.58
CA ARG A 20 -3.38 2.18 -9.82
C ARG A 20 -4.22 1.99 -11.08
N ARG A 21 -5.01 0.92 -11.13
CA ARG A 21 -5.89 0.66 -12.28
C ARG A 21 -6.94 1.76 -12.41
N MET A 22 -7.60 2.10 -11.31
CA MET A 22 -8.60 3.17 -11.28
C MET A 22 -8.01 4.52 -11.70
N LEU A 23 -6.81 4.87 -11.21
CA LEU A 23 -6.13 6.09 -11.60
C LEU A 23 -5.80 6.13 -13.10
N HIS A 24 -5.38 5.00 -13.67
CA HIS A 24 -5.10 4.88 -15.09
C HIS A 24 -6.37 5.05 -15.94
N ASP A 25 -7.48 4.44 -15.52
CA ASP A 25 -8.77 4.58 -16.20
C ASP A 25 -9.28 6.03 -16.14
N LEU A 26 -9.17 6.68 -14.97
CA LEU A 26 -9.55 8.09 -14.79
C LEU A 26 -8.66 9.02 -15.62
N TRP A 27 -7.36 8.77 -15.67
CA TRP A 27 -6.43 9.55 -16.50
C TRP A 27 -6.85 9.44 -17.97
N ASN A 28 -7.08 8.22 -18.47
CA ASN A 28 -7.49 8.03 -19.86
C ASN A 28 -8.82 8.69 -20.20
N ALA A 29 -9.76 8.75 -19.24
CA ALA A 29 -11.07 9.36 -19.43
C ALA A 29 -11.07 10.89 -19.33
N HIS A 30 -10.32 11.48 -18.39
CA HIS A 30 -10.46 12.89 -18.01
C HIS A 30 -9.16 13.72 -18.14
N GLY A 31 -8.01 13.06 -18.28
CA GLY A 31 -6.70 13.69 -18.32
C GLY A 31 -6.11 13.99 -16.94
N ALA A 32 -4.81 14.29 -16.91
CA ALA A 32 -4.02 14.37 -15.67
C ALA A 32 -4.44 15.48 -14.69
N SER A 33 -5.08 16.55 -15.17
CA SER A 33 -5.46 17.71 -14.35
C SER A 33 -6.88 17.63 -13.80
N ASP A 34 -7.62 16.57 -14.12
CA ASP A 34 -8.97 16.41 -13.59
C ASP A 34 -8.93 16.25 -12.05
N PRO A 35 -9.78 16.97 -11.31
CA PRO A 35 -9.82 16.87 -9.85
C PRO A 35 -9.99 15.44 -9.32
N THR A 36 -10.70 14.58 -10.06
CA THR A 36 -10.89 13.16 -9.68
C THR A 36 -9.62 12.35 -9.85
N VAL A 37 -8.83 12.62 -10.90
CA VAL A 37 -7.51 12.02 -11.13
C VAL A 37 -6.54 12.45 -10.04
N VAL A 38 -6.54 13.74 -9.69
CA VAL A 38 -5.73 14.27 -8.58
C VAL A 38 -6.12 13.61 -7.26
N ALA A 39 -7.41 13.52 -6.94
CA ALA A 39 -7.88 12.87 -5.71
C ALA A 39 -7.50 11.38 -5.66
N ALA A 40 -7.65 10.65 -6.76
CA ALA A 40 -7.24 9.25 -6.87
C ALA A 40 -5.72 9.08 -6.69
N SER A 41 -4.92 10.03 -7.19
CA SER A 41 -3.46 10.00 -7.05
C SER A 41 -3.02 10.18 -5.59
N VAL A 42 -3.69 11.07 -4.84
CA VAL A 42 -3.44 11.29 -3.40
C VAL A 42 -3.77 10.03 -2.60
N GLU A 43 -4.86 9.34 -2.94
CA GLU A 43 -5.25 8.12 -2.26
C GLU A 43 -4.26 6.97 -2.55
N LEU A 44 -3.79 6.84 -3.79
CA LEU A 44 -2.74 5.90 -4.13
C LEU A 44 -1.45 6.16 -3.33
N ASP A 45 -1.05 7.43 -3.18
CA ASP A 45 0.15 7.80 -2.42
C ASP A 45 0.02 7.42 -0.93
N ARG A 46 -1.15 7.64 -0.33
CA ARG A 46 -1.44 7.21 1.05
C ARG A 46 -1.28 5.71 1.23
N LEU A 47 -1.81 4.91 0.31
CA LEU A 47 -1.69 3.45 0.36
C LEU A 47 -0.23 2.99 0.23
N ILE A 48 0.54 3.61 -0.65
CA ILE A 48 1.98 3.34 -0.81
C ILE A 48 2.75 3.70 0.48
N ASN A 49 2.44 4.86 1.08
CA ASN A 49 3.06 5.29 2.33
C ASN A 49 2.73 4.33 3.49
N GLN A 50 1.49 3.84 3.59
CA GLN A 50 1.11 2.83 4.58
C GLN A 50 1.86 1.51 4.37
N TYR A 51 1.97 1.07 3.11
CA TYR A 51 2.75 -0.12 2.77
C TYR A 51 4.22 0.02 3.16
N HIS A 52 4.85 1.16 2.86
CA HIS A 52 6.23 1.42 3.25
C HIS A 52 6.42 1.46 4.75
N ARG A 53 5.54 2.15 5.50
CA ARG A 53 5.58 2.18 6.97
C ARG A 53 5.51 0.78 7.55
N LEU A 54 4.50 -0.01 7.15
CA LEU A 54 4.33 -1.37 7.66
C LEU A 54 5.51 -2.29 7.27
N LYS A 55 6.08 -2.10 6.08
CA LYS A 55 7.24 -2.85 5.64
C LYS A 55 8.49 -2.47 6.44
N TRP A 56 8.68 -1.20 6.77
CA TRP A 56 9.79 -0.70 7.58
C TRP A 56 9.65 -1.10 9.05
N GLU A 57 8.46 -1.00 9.64
CA GLU A 57 8.18 -1.45 11.02
C GLU A 57 8.47 -2.95 11.20
N ARG A 58 8.24 -3.76 10.16
CA ARG A 58 8.59 -5.19 10.17
C ARG A 58 10.08 -5.46 9.90
N ALA A 59 10.79 -4.53 9.29
CA ALA A 59 12.24 -4.62 9.07
C ALA A 59 13.05 -4.11 10.28
N ASP A 60 12.50 -3.14 11.02
CA ASP A 60 13.08 -2.56 12.25
C ASP A 60 12.80 -3.39 13.53
N ARG A 61 12.13 -4.54 13.41
CA ARG A 61 12.28 -5.62 14.38
C ARG A 61 13.41 -6.54 13.93
N PRO A 62 14.68 -6.28 14.31
CA PRO A 62 15.62 -7.39 14.36
C PRO A 62 15.04 -8.39 15.36
N ASP A 63 15.05 -9.68 15.01
CA ASP A 63 15.03 -10.74 16.01
C ASP A 63 16.10 -10.38 17.04
N TYR A 64 15.69 -9.88 18.20
CA TYR A 64 16.58 -9.75 19.34
C TYR A 64 16.92 -11.17 19.78
N GLN A 65 17.96 -11.75 19.18
CA GLN A 65 18.78 -12.71 19.90
C GLN A 65 19.33 -11.93 21.10
N GLU A 66 18.75 -12.16 22.26
CA GLU A 66 19.41 -11.93 23.54
C GLU A 66 20.78 -12.61 23.45
N VAL A 67 21.81 -11.82 23.17
CA VAL A 67 23.17 -12.22 23.48
C VAL A 67 23.29 -12.15 24.99
N SER A 68 23.13 -13.31 25.63
CA SER A 68 23.49 -13.51 27.03
C SER A 68 24.99 -13.26 27.18
N GLU A 69 25.36 -12.32 28.06
CA GLU A 69 26.69 -12.25 28.67
C GLU A 69 26.73 -13.05 29.97
#